data_AF-A0A5C4JBA6-F1
#
_entry.id   AF-A0A5C4JBA6-F1
#
_cell.length_a   1.000
_cell.length_b   1.000
_cell.length_c   1.000
_cell.angle_alpha   90.00
_cell.angle_beta   90.00
_cell.angle_gamma   90.00
#
_symmetry.space_group_name_H-M   'P 1'
#
loop_
_entity.id
_entity.type
_entity.pdbx_description
1 polymer ?
#
loop_
_entity_poly.entity_id
_entity_poly.type
_entity_poly.pdbx_seq_one_letter_code
_entity_poly.pdbx_strand_id
1 'polypeptide(L)'
;MIIVRKRLLGAAWLASLTVVPVTASGCGLTRFTAPESVEVTEMTVTSPTVADAKALPARYACAAHSGLGRTPPLRWSGVLPGTPAAFAIMVDTPDASAGAYVNWVIVNIDGNTRELVEDARPASAVETVNTSGGIAYAAPCPRGGEGNR
;
A
#
# COMPACT_ATOMS: atom_id res chain seq x y z
N MET A 1 18.29 -25.01 -25.56
CA MET A 1 16.93 -25.48 -25.23
C MET A 1 16.23 -25.84 -26.53
N ILE A 2 16.07 -27.13 -26.80
CA ILE A 2 15.68 -27.69 -28.10
C ILE A 2 14.15 -27.78 -28.16
N ILE A 3 13.52 -27.10 -29.13
CA ILE A 3 12.07 -27.19 -29.39
C ILE A 3 11.87 -28.13 -30.59
N VAL A 4 11.39 -29.34 -30.32
CA VAL A 4 11.02 -30.33 -31.34
C VAL A 4 9.61 -30.01 -31.86
N ARG A 5 9.49 -29.61 -33.12
CA ARG A 5 8.20 -29.48 -33.82
C ARG A 5 7.79 -30.84 -34.38
N LYS A 6 6.78 -31.50 -33.80
CA LYS A 6 6.13 -32.66 -34.41
C LYS A 6 5.17 -32.20 -35.51
N ARG A 7 5.48 -32.58 -36.75
CA ARG A 7 4.53 -32.58 -37.88
C ARG A 7 3.71 -33.87 -37.80
N LEU A 8 2.40 -33.78 -37.87
CA LEU A 8 1.53 -34.94 -38.10
C LEU A 8 0.76 -34.72 -39.39
N LEU A 9 0.97 -35.67 -40.30
CA LEU A 9 0.34 -35.79 -41.61
C LEU A 9 -0.98 -36.56 -41.46
N GLY A 10 -2.03 -36.05 -42.11
CA GLY A 10 -3.00 -36.81 -42.90
C GLY A 10 -3.90 -37.84 -42.20
N ALA A 11 -5.21 -37.61 -42.28
CA ALA A 11 -6.16 -38.58 -42.85
C ALA A 11 -7.46 -37.85 -43.20
N ALA A 12 -7.75 -37.78 -44.50
CA ALA A 12 -9.04 -37.37 -45.02
C ALA A 12 -10.02 -38.55 -44.91
N TRP A 13 -11.20 -38.32 -44.33
CA TRP A 13 -12.33 -39.24 -44.41
C TRP A 13 -13.52 -38.49 -45.01
N LEU A 14 -14.06 -39.06 -46.10
CA LEU A 14 -15.26 -38.62 -46.79
C LEU A 14 -16.50 -39.25 -46.16
N ALA A 15 -17.58 -38.47 -46.19
CA ALA A 15 -18.99 -38.85 -46.22
C ALA A 15 -19.63 -39.42 -44.95
N SER A 16 -20.51 -38.63 -44.34
CA SER A 16 -21.97 -38.83 -44.47
C SER A 16 -22.70 -37.67 -43.78
N LEU A 17 -23.39 -36.83 -44.55
CA LEU A 17 -24.29 -35.82 -44.00
C LEU A 17 -25.58 -36.52 -43.56
N THR A 18 -25.72 -36.73 -42.25
CA THR A 18 -27.03 -36.90 -41.63
C THR A 18 -27.33 -35.60 -40.88
N VAL A 19 -28.24 -34.81 -41.43
CA VAL A 19 -28.75 -33.61 -40.76
C VAL A 19 -29.75 -34.08 -39.71
N VAL A 20 -29.31 -34.13 -38.46
CA VAL A 20 -30.19 -34.30 -37.30
C VAL A 20 -30.64 -32.90 -36.86
N PRO A 21 -31.95 -32.57 -36.88
CA PRO A 21 -32.40 -31.31 -36.33
C PRO A 21 -32.45 -31.45 -34.81
N VAL A 22 -31.39 -30.99 -34.13
CA VAL A 22 -31.42 -30.83 -32.67
C VAL A 22 -32.01 -29.47 -32.36
N THR A 23 -33.33 -29.43 -32.18
CA THR A 23 -34.01 -28.31 -31.55
C THR A 23 -34.04 -28.55 -30.03
N ALA A 24 -33.05 -28.01 -29.33
CA ALA A 24 -33.14 -27.81 -27.89
C ALA A 24 -32.45 -26.51 -27.53
N SER A 25 -33.26 -25.50 -27.17
CA SER A 25 -32.80 -24.26 -26.57
C SER A 25 -32.10 -24.56 -25.26
N GLY A 26 -30.80 -24.85 -25.32
CA GLY A 26 -29.92 -24.93 -24.17
C GLY A 26 -29.32 -23.58 -23.88
N CYS A 27 -30.08 -22.64 -23.30
CA CYS A 27 -29.49 -21.54 -22.53
C CYS A 27 -28.92 -22.13 -21.24
N GLY A 28 -27.84 -22.88 -21.38
CA GLY A 28 -27.09 -23.47 -20.28
C GLY A 28 -26.43 -22.35 -19.49
N LEU A 29 -27.14 -21.90 -18.46
CA LEU A 29 -26.68 -21.37 -17.18
C LEU A 29 -25.15 -21.18 -17.05
N THR A 30 -24.58 -20.20 -17.73
CA THR A 30 -23.43 -19.50 -17.16
C THR A 30 -23.98 -18.64 -16.04
N ARG A 31 -24.02 -19.20 -14.82
CA ARG A 31 -24.02 -18.34 -13.64
C ARG A 31 -22.72 -17.55 -13.71
N PHE A 32 -22.80 -16.34 -14.26
CA PHE A 32 -21.87 -15.29 -13.90
C PHE A 32 -22.12 -15.07 -12.40
N THR A 33 -21.32 -15.73 -11.56
CA THR A 33 -21.13 -15.23 -10.21
C THR A 33 -20.56 -13.84 -10.42
N ALA A 34 -21.38 -12.82 -10.19
CA ALA A 34 -20.89 -11.45 -10.13
C ALA A 34 -19.69 -11.47 -9.18
N PRO A 35 -18.56 -10.83 -9.53
CA PRO A 35 -17.45 -10.74 -8.61
C PRO A 35 -18.02 -10.22 -7.29
N GLU A 36 -17.73 -10.95 -6.21
CA GLU A 36 -18.04 -10.52 -4.86
C GLU A 36 -17.59 -9.08 -4.75
N SER A 37 -18.54 -8.18 -4.49
CA SER A 37 -18.21 -6.78 -4.27
C SER A 37 -17.37 -6.76 -3.00
N VAL A 38 -16.06 -6.60 -3.17
CA VAL A 38 -15.18 -6.35 -2.04
C VAL A 38 -15.63 -4.99 -1.50
N GLU A 39 -16.39 -5.04 -0.42
CA GLU A 39 -16.75 -3.86 0.35
C GLU A 39 -15.45 -3.26 0.84
N VAL A 40 -15.01 -2.17 0.19
CA VAL A 40 -13.76 -1.50 0.54
C VAL A 40 -13.99 -0.85 1.89
N THR A 41 -13.57 -1.52 2.95
CA THR A 41 -13.52 -0.92 4.27
C THR A 41 -12.48 0.19 4.25
N GLU A 42 -12.87 1.39 4.66
CA GLU A 42 -11.96 2.52 4.71
C GLU A 42 -10.91 2.29 5.80
N MET A 43 -9.63 2.30 5.42
CA MET A 43 -8.53 2.24 6.37
C MET A 43 -8.33 3.63 6.98
N THR A 44 -8.22 3.70 8.30
CA THR A 44 -8.02 4.94 9.04
C THR A 44 -6.66 4.94 9.71
N VAL A 45 -6.03 6.12 9.79
CA VAL A 45 -4.80 6.36 10.54
C VAL A 45 -5.05 7.52 11.51
N THR A 46 -4.68 7.34 12.77
CA THR A 46 -4.90 8.28 13.86
C THR A 46 -3.67 8.40 14.73
N SER A 47 -3.58 9.50 15.49
CA SER A 47 -2.57 9.69 16.53
C SER A 47 -3.22 10.27 17.78
N PRO A 48 -2.85 9.82 18.99
CA PRO A 48 -3.33 10.44 20.23
C PRO A 48 -2.78 11.85 20.45
N THR A 49 -1.73 12.25 19.72
CA THR A 49 -1.01 13.51 19.93
C THR A 49 -0.94 14.40 18.70
N VAL A 50 -1.14 13.83 17.51
CA VAL A 50 -1.15 14.58 16.24
C VAL A 50 -2.58 14.61 15.73
N ALA A 51 -3.07 15.81 15.42
CA ALA A 51 -4.39 16.00 14.83
C ALA A 51 -4.24 16.44 13.38
N ASP A 52 -5.11 15.93 12.51
CA ASP A 52 -5.12 16.30 11.10
C ASP A 52 -5.30 17.81 10.92
N ALA A 53 -4.55 18.37 9.96
CA ALA A 53 -4.50 19.81 9.65
C ALA A 53 -4.25 20.74 10.86
N LYS A 54 -3.62 20.25 11.93
CA LYS A 54 -3.17 21.05 13.08
C LYS A 54 -1.65 21.15 13.10
N ALA A 55 -1.16 22.15 13.84
CA ALA A 55 0.27 22.31 14.06
C ALA A 55 0.86 21.04 14.70
N LEU A 56 1.99 20.58 14.15
CA LEU A 56 2.70 19.44 14.68
C LEU A 56 3.22 19.77 16.10
N PRO A 57 2.94 18.95 17.12
CA PRO A 57 3.48 19.17 18.46
C PRO A 57 5.01 19.25 18.44
N ALA A 58 5.58 20.16 19.25
CA ALA A 58 7.03 20.37 19.31
C ALA A 58 7.81 19.06 19.54
N ARG A 59 7.25 18.11 20.29
CA ARG A 59 7.85 16.78 20.50
C ARG A 59 8.31 16.08 19.21
N TYR A 60 7.61 16.30 18.10
CA TYR A 60 7.89 15.68 16.79
C TYR A 60 8.55 16.65 15.79
N ALA A 61 8.73 17.92 16.16
CA ALA A 61 9.39 18.93 15.33
C ALA A 61 10.92 18.94 15.55
N CYS A 62 11.65 19.63 14.67
CA CYS A 62 13.08 19.83 14.82
C CYS A 62 13.45 20.76 16.00
N ALA A 63 14.70 20.69 16.45
CA ALA A 63 15.21 21.47 17.58
C ALA A 63 15.15 23.00 17.37
N ALA A 64 15.27 23.49 16.13
CA ALA A 64 15.15 24.92 15.83
C ALA A 64 13.76 25.49 16.15
N HIS A 65 12.74 24.62 16.24
CA HIS A 65 11.37 24.94 16.66
C HIS A 65 11.07 24.40 18.05
N SER A 66 12.08 24.36 18.94
CA SER A 66 12.00 23.83 20.31
C SER A 66 11.55 22.36 20.39
N GLY A 67 11.77 21.60 19.31
CA GLY A 67 11.31 20.23 19.22
C GLY A 67 12.32 19.17 19.66
N LEU A 68 11.82 17.95 19.86
CA LEU A 68 12.61 16.79 20.33
C LEU A 68 12.92 15.77 19.22
N GLY A 69 12.39 16.00 18.01
CA GLY A 69 12.58 15.15 16.84
C GLY A 69 12.17 13.69 17.02
N ARG A 70 11.14 13.43 17.83
CA ARG A 70 10.61 12.08 18.04
C ARG A 70 9.65 11.67 16.94
N THR A 71 9.44 10.37 16.75
CA THR A 71 8.41 9.91 15.83
C THR A 71 7.01 10.05 16.45
N PRO A 72 6.00 10.51 15.69
CA PRO A 72 4.64 10.56 16.20
C PRO A 72 4.09 9.16 16.44
N PRO A 73 3.36 8.90 17.54
CA PRO A 73 2.66 7.64 17.73
C PRO A 73 1.51 7.56 16.73
N LEU A 74 1.40 6.43 16.03
CA LEU A 74 0.40 6.20 15.00
C LEU A 74 -0.40 4.94 15.33
N ARG A 75 -1.69 4.96 15.03
CA ARG A 75 -2.62 3.84 15.14
C ARG A 75 -3.39 3.73 13.85
N TRP A 76 -3.66 2.52 13.40
CA TRP A 76 -4.48 2.31 12.21
C TRP A 76 -5.46 1.17 12.37
N SER A 77 -6.60 1.29 11.68
CA SER A 77 -7.70 0.34 11.72
C SER A 77 -8.41 0.27 10.37
N GLY A 78 -9.39 -0.63 10.22
CA GLY A 78 -10.08 -0.81 8.93
C GLY A 78 -9.23 -1.54 7.89
N VAL A 79 -8.31 -2.41 8.33
CA VAL A 79 -7.48 -3.22 7.43
C VAL A 79 -8.39 -4.22 6.71
N LEU A 80 -8.32 -4.23 5.37
CA LEU A 80 -9.12 -5.11 4.51
C LEU A 80 -8.96 -6.60 4.90
N PRO A 81 -9.98 -7.44 4.62
CA PRO A 81 -9.88 -8.88 4.82
C PRO A 81 -8.64 -9.49 4.13
N GLY A 82 -8.02 -10.47 4.78
CA GLY A 82 -6.80 -11.13 4.29
C GLY A 82 -5.53 -10.37 4.66
N THR A 83 -5.31 -10.17 5.97
CA THR A 83 -4.19 -9.46 6.61
C THR A 83 -3.00 -9.23 5.68
N PRO A 84 -2.60 -7.97 5.41
CA PRO A 84 -1.50 -7.68 4.52
C PRO A 84 -0.23 -8.35 5.03
N ALA A 85 0.69 -8.73 4.14
CA ALA A 85 1.97 -9.30 4.57
C ALA A 85 2.79 -8.32 5.42
N ALA A 86 2.71 -7.02 5.11
CA ALA A 86 3.37 -5.96 5.84
C ALA A 86 2.69 -4.59 5.61
N PHE A 87 2.99 -3.64 6.49
CA PHE A 87 2.72 -2.21 6.30
C PHE A 87 4.02 -1.44 5.99
N ALA A 88 3.82 -0.26 5.41
CA ALA A 88 4.84 0.78 5.31
C ALA A 88 4.23 2.10 5.79
N ILE A 89 5.07 2.96 6.37
CA ILE A 89 4.72 4.33 6.75
C ILE A 89 5.72 5.25 6.08
N MET A 90 5.19 6.29 5.44
CA MET A 90 5.95 7.38 4.84
C MET A 90 5.43 8.68 5.42
N VAL A 91 6.34 9.54 5.87
CA VAL A 91 6.03 10.90 6.30
C VAL A 91 6.75 11.83 5.34
N ASP A 92 6.01 12.65 4.62
CA ASP A 92 6.50 13.60 3.65
C ASP A 92 5.96 15.01 3.90
N THR A 93 6.64 15.98 3.31
CA THR A 93 6.28 17.40 3.31
C THR A 93 6.33 17.85 1.86
N PRO A 94 5.22 17.71 1.11
CA PRO A 94 5.21 17.92 -0.33
C PRO A 94 5.39 19.39 -0.73
N ASP A 95 5.08 20.32 0.17
CA ASP A 95 5.06 21.77 0.00
C ASP A 95 6.26 22.48 0.65
N ALA A 96 7.33 21.75 0.98
CA ALA A 96 8.50 22.38 1.57
C ALA A 96 9.15 23.40 0.60
N SER A 97 9.62 24.52 1.14
CA SER A 97 10.23 25.63 0.37
C SER A 97 11.41 25.24 -0.51
N ALA A 98 12.12 24.16 -0.18
CA ALA A 98 13.24 23.63 -0.96
C ALA A 98 12.84 22.49 -1.93
N GLY A 99 11.54 22.26 -2.12
CA GLY A 99 10.98 21.12 -2.85
C GLY A 99 10.50 20.01 -1.91
N ALA A 100 9.66 19.11 -2.45
CA ALA A 100 9.08 18.01 -1.69
C ALA A 100 10.14 17.21 -0.92
N TYR A 101 9.84 16.89 0.34
CA TYR A 101 10.79 16.29 1.26
C TYR A 101 10.20 15.06 1.95
N VAL A 102 10.89 13.93 1.85
CA VAL A 102 10.54 12.72 2.59
C VAL A 102 11.26 12.76 3.93
N ASN A 103 10.51 12.90 5.01
CA ASN A 103 11.01 12.97 6.38
C ASN A 103 11.32 11.58 6.94
N TRP A 104 10.52 10.57 6.59
CA TRP A 104 10.68 9.22 7.14
C TRP A 104 10.06 8.17 6.26
N VAL A 105 10.72 7.02 6.19
CA VAL A 105 10.20 5.81 5.53
C VAL A 105 10.57 4.62 6.40
N ILE A 106 9.55 3.88 6.82
CA ILE A 106 9.71 2.60 7.52
C ILE A 106 8.85 1.55 6.82
N VAL A 107 9.46 0.42 6.47
CA VAL A 107 8.85 -0.67 5.70
C VAL A 107 8.93 -1.98 6.47
N ASN A 108 8.31 -3.05 5.95
CA ASN A 108 8.31 -4.39 6.55
C ASN A 108 7.75 -4.45 7.98
N ILE A 109 6.84 -3.53 8.33
CA ILE A 109 6.10 -3.60 9.60
C ILE A 109 5.17 -4.81 9.52
N ASP A 110 5.19 -5.71 10.50
CA ASP A 110 4.37 -6.93 10.49
C ASP A 110 2.90 -6.62 10.21
N GLY A 111 2.28 -7.42 9.34
CA GLY A 111 0.90 -7.29 8.89
C GLY A 111 -0.18 -7.29 9.97
N ASN A 112 0.14 -7.78 11.18
CA ASN A 112 -0.75 -7.77 12.34
C ASN A 112 -0.54 -6.54 13.24
N THR A 113 0.50 -5.74 12.98
CA THR A 113 0.74 -4.49 13.72
C THR A 113 -0.40 -3.51 13.44
N ARG A 114 -0.91 -2.86 14.49
CA ARG A 114 -1.98 -1.84 14.41
C ARG A 114 -1.60 -0.50 15.02
N GLU A 115 -0.39 -0.43 15.59
CA GLU A 115 0.15 0.80 16.17
C GLU A 115 1.66 0.82 16.08
N LEU A 116 2.22 2.03 15.99
CA LEU A 116 3.58 2.34 16.37
C LEU A 116 3.54 3.35 17.50
N VAL A 117 4.13 2.99 18.64
CA VAL A 117 4.39 3.96 19.70
C VAL A 117 5.56 4.87 19.30
N GLU A 118 5.73 5.99 20.02
CA GLU A 118 6.87 6.89 19.81
C GLU A 118 8.19 6.11 19.85
N ASP A 119 9.07 6.41 18.90
CA ASP A 119 10.37 5.81 18.69
C ASP A 119 10.38 4.28 18.53
N ALA A 120 9.22 3.66 18.31
CA ALA A 120 9.12 2.22 18.10
C ALA A 120 10.00 1.76 16.93
N ARG A 121 10.60 0.58 17.10
CA ARG A 121 11.34 -0.15 16.07
C ARG A 121 10.88 -1.62 16.09
N PRO A 122 9.77 -1.95 15.41
CA PRO A 122 9.33 -3.34 15.30
C PRO A 122 10.43 -4.21 14.71
N ALA A 123 10.55 -5.46 15.18
CA ALA A 123 11.70 -6.32 14.85
C ALA A 123 11.87 -6.60 13.35
N SER A 124 10.77 -6.70 12.60
CA SER A 124 10.80 -6.92 11.15
C SER A 124 10.93 -5.64 10.33
N ALA A 125 10.76 -4.48 10.97
CA ALA A 125 10.68 -3.20 10.27
C ALA A 125 12.06 -2.67 9.91
N VAL A 126 12.16 -2.03 8.75
CA VAL A 126 13.39 -1.45 8.22
C VAL A 126 13.14 0.03 7.91
N GLU A 127 13.93 0.91 8.51
CA GLU A 127 13.94 2.32 8.12
C GLU A 127 14.83 2.49 6.87
N THR A 128 14.37 3.26 5.90
CA THR A 128 15.08 3.45 4.63
C THR A 128 15.54 4.89 4.45
N VAL A 129 16.43 5.10 3.48
CA VAL A 129 16.98 6.42 3.17
C VAL A 129 15.86 7.40 2.83
N ASN A 130 15.86 8.54 3.49
CA ASN A 130 14.94 9.65 3.27
C ASN A 130 15.64 10.80 2.50
N THR A 131 14.97 11.94 2.28
CA THR A 131 15.56 13.04 1.47
C THR A 131 16.79 13.69 2.13
N SER A 132 17.00 13.54 3.44
CA SER A 132 18.24 13.99 4.10
C SER A 132 19.47 13.15 3.75
N GLY A 133 19.28 11.96 3.18
CA GLY A 133 20.31 10.93 3.03
C GLY A 133 20.48 10.03 4.26
N GLY A 134 19.80 10.32 5.37
CA GLY A 134 19.73 9.48 6.56
C GLY A 134 18.60 8.45 6.51
N ILE A 135 18.62 7.47 7.42
CA ILE A 135 17.58 6.43 7.54
C ILE A 135 16.55 6.73 8.63
N ALA A 136 16.90 7.53 9.63
CA ALA A 136 16.01 7.85 10.74
C ALA A 136 15.02 8.96 10.37
N TYR A 137 13.96 9.11 11.18
CA TYR A 137 13.04 10.23 11.10
C TYR A 137 13.78 11.58 11.11
N ALA A 138 13.70 12.31 9.99
CA ALA A 138 14.18 13.67 9.86
C ALA A 138 13.03 14.62 10.22
N ALA A 139 13.03 15.11 11.46
CA ALA A 139 11.92 15.91 11.99
C ALA A 139 11.65 17.16 11.13
N PRO A 140 10.38 17.44 10.78
CA PRO A 140 10.00 18.62 10.01
C PRO A 140 10.56 19.91 10.61
N CYS A 141 11.17 20.73 9.76
CA CYS A 141 11.87 21.95 10.14
C CYS A 141 11.59 23.09 9.16
N PRO A 142 10.34 23.60 9.13
CA PRO A 142 9.98 24.68 8.22
C PRO A 142 10.87 25.92 8.43
N ARG A 143 11.22 26.60 7.33
CA ARG A 143 11.95 27.87 7.38
C ARG A 143 10.96 29.03 7.52
N GLY A 144 11.37 30.12 8.17
CA GLY A 144 10.68 31.41 8.05
C GLY A 144 9.27 31.55 8.64
N GLY A 145 8.83 30.63 9.51
CA GLY A 145 7.47 30.69 10.08
C GLY A 145 6.37 30.23 9.11
N GLU A 146 6.74 29.68 7.95
CA GLU A 146 5.81 29.03 7.03
C GLU A 146 5.34 27.70 7.62
N GLY A 147 4.05 27.40 7.47
CA GLY A 147 3.50 26.08 7.79
C GLY A 147 3.56 25.21 6.55
N ASN A 148 4.15 24.03 6.66
CA ASN A 148 4.09 22.99 5.64
C ASN A 148 3.15 21.87 6.11
N ARG A 149 2.59 21.11 5.17
CA ARG A 149 1.76 19.94 5.49
C ARG A 149 2.60 18.74 5.94
#